data_AF-A0A8T1R3V1-F1
#
_entry.id   AF-A0A8T1R3V1-F1
#
_cell.length_a   1.000
_cell.length_b   1.000
_cell.length_c   1.000
_cell.angle_alpha   90.00
_cell.angle_beta   90.00
_cell.angle_gamma   90.00
#
_symmetry.space_group_name_H-M   'P 1'
#
loop_
_entity.id
_entity.type
_entity.pdbx_description
1 polymer ?
#
loop_
_entity_poly.entity_id
_entity_poly.type
_entity_poly.pdbx_seq_one_letter_code
_entity_poly.pdbx_strand_id
1 'polypeptide(L)'
;MVPESEKKDGKPRARCKLYGVTYMVASKYGTRNMKRYIDTCPRRSSRDIGQCLLAQNSGSGSVSVGNLKFDTNEYRELLVATIVKHELPFRFVEYLGVRYLLQYLRPDILTIFRNTTKADLVKMYHREKRKIKCLLNDSPDRISLTSDLC
;
A
#
# COMPACT_ATOMS: atom_id res chain seq x y z
N MET A 1 24.79 18.53 4.07
CA MET A 1 25.55 18.62 5.34
C MET A 1 25.67 20.08 5.77
N VAL A 2 26.10 20.37 7.00
CA VAL A 2 26.47 21.72 7.48
C VAL A 2 27.93 21.68 7.90
N PRO A 3 28.76 22.66 7.52
CA PRO A 3 30.11 22.78 8.05
C PRO A 3 30.03 23.00 9.56
N GLU A 4 30.79 22.21 10.33
CA GLU A 4 30.84 22.37 11.78
C GLU A 4 32.24 22.83 12.19
N SER A 5 32.29 23.88 12.99
CA SER A 5 33.53 24.54 13.41
C SER A 5 34.45 23.60 14.18
N GLU A 6 35.73 23.85 14.03
CA GLU A 6 36.86 23.09 14.55
C GLU A 6 36.71 22.77 16.05
N LYS A 7 36.79 21.48 16.41
CA LYS A 7 37.18 21.09 17.78
C LYS A 7 38.71 21.01 17.83
N LYS A 8 39.27 21.12 19.04
CA LYS A 8 40.69 21.32 19.47
C LYS A 8 41.84 20.71 18.65
N ASP A 9 41.58 19.85 17.66
CA ASP A 9 42.55 19.22 16.73
C ASP A 9 42.79 19.98 15.41
N GLY A 10 42.12 21.12 15.15
CA GLY A 10 42.35 21.95 13.95
C GLY A 10 42.01 21.29 12.60
N LYS A 11 41.17 20.24 12.60
CA LYS A 11 40.77 19.50 11.39
C LYS A 11 39.36 19.88 10.95
N PRO A 12 39.12 20.18 9.65
CA PRO A 12 37.79 20.54 9.16
C PRO A 12 36.84 19.34 9.22
N ARG A 13 35.62 19.57 9.74
CA ARG A 13 34.57 18.54 9.88
C ARG A 13 33.25 19.07 9.33
N ALA A 14 32.40 18.14 8.89
CA ALA A 14 31.04 18.44 8.50
C ALA A 14 30.07 17.54 9.26
N ARG A 15 28.92 18.12 9.60
CA ARG A 15 27.81 17.45 10.27
C ARG A 15 26.73 17.06 9.27
N CYS A 16 26.22 15.84 9.38
CA CYS A 16 24.99 15.48 8.70
C CYS A 16 23.80 16.24 9.31
N LYS A 17 23.00 16.89 8.46
CA LYS A 17 21.78 17.60 8.90
C LYS A 17 20.73 16.66 9.52
N LEU A 18 20.66 15.42 9.03
CA LEU A 18 19.59 14.48 9.36
C LEU A 18 19.87 13.63 10.60
N TYR A 19 21.14 13.30 10.84
CA TYR A 19 21.55 12.38 11.91
C TYR A 19 22.57 12.99 12.88
N GLY A 20 23.10 14.18 12.57
CA GLY A 20 24.05 14.86 13.45
C GLY A 20 25.46 14.25 13.50
N VAL A 21 25.72 13.14 12.79
CA VAL A 21 27.07 12.55 12.75
C VAL A 21 28.06 13.47 12.06
N THR A 22 29.19 13.68 12.74
CA THR A 22 30.31 14.48 12.27
C THR A 22 31.38 13.59 11.66
N TYR A 23 31.85 13.94 10.47
CA TYR A 23 32.96 13.26 9.82
C TYR A 23 33.99 14.27 9.32
N MET A 24 35.23 13.83 9.12
CA MET A 24 36.33 14.69 8.69
C MET A 24 36.22 15.01 7.19
N VAL A 25 36.41 16.27 6.85
CA VAL A 25 36.32 16.80 5.46
C VAL A 25 37.62 17.52 5.10
N ALA A 26 38.77 16.93 5.43
CA ALA A 26 40.03 17.47 4.94
C ALA A 26 40.19 17.14 3.45
N SER A 27 40.73 18.08 2.67
CA SER A 27 40.89 17.97 1.21
C SER A 27 41.60 16.68 0.77
N LYS A 28 42.53 16.18 1.59
CA LYS A 28 43.28 14.93 1.39
C LYS A 28 42.43 13.65 1.35
N TYR A 29 41.17 13.67 1.80
CA TYR A 29 40.32 12.47 1.88
C TYR A 29 39.36 12.30 0.69
N GLY A 30 39.34 13.25 -0.26
CA GLY A 30 38.54 13.19 -1.49
C GLY A 30 37.03 12.99 -1.28
N THR A 31 36.30 12.76 -2.37
CA THR A 31 34.84 12.53 -2.37
C THR A 31 34.47 11.14 -1.84
N ARG A 32 35.43 10.21 -1.76
CA ARG A 32 35.21 8.80 -1.35
C ARG A 32 34.76 8.67 0.10
N ASN A 33 35.26 9.54 0.98
CA ASN A 33 34.85 9.57 2.38
C ASN A 33 33.36 9.93 2.52
N MET A 34 32.90 10.93 1.76
CA MET A 34 31.49 11.32 1.73
C MET A 34 30.60 10.23 1.13
N LYS A 35 31.06 9.54 0.07
CA LYS A 35 30.32 8.43 -0.53
C LYS A 35 30.08 7.29 0.47
N ARG A 36 31.13 6.86 1.20
CA ARG A 36 31.00 5.85 2.27
C ARG A 36 30.03 6.29 3.35
N TYR A 37 30.11 7.55 3.77
CA TYR A 37 29.16 8.11 4.74
C TYR A 37 27.70 8.04 4.25
N ILE A 38 27.45 8.43 2.99
CA ILE A 38 26.12 8.39 2.36
C ILE A 38 25.58 6.96 2.31
N ASP A 39 26.44 5.98 1.99
CA ASP A 39 26.05 4.57 1.92
C ASP A 39 25.67 3.99 3.29
N THR A 40 26.30 4.44 4.37
CA THR A 40 26.02 3.97 5.75
C THR A 40 25.03 4.86 6.52
N CYS A 41 24.61 5.99 5.95
CA CYS A 41 23.71 6.92 6.64
C CYS A 41 22.34 6.26 6.92
N PRO A 42 21.92 6.11 8.20
CA PRO A 42 20.70 5.38 8.57
C PRO A 42 19.41 5.95 7.96
N ARG A 43 19.43 7.22 7.54
CA ARG A 43 18.32 7.91 6.88
C ARG A 43 18.72 8.42 5.48
N ARG A 44 19.46 7.63 4.70
CA ARG A 44 19.71 7.93 3.28
C ARG A 44 18.41 8.16 2.49
N SER A 45 17.32 7.53 2.91
CA SER A 45 15.99 7.74 2.35
C SER A 45 15.33 9.04 2.85
N SER A 46 16.03 10.17 2.84
CA SER A 46 15.31 11.44 2.69
C SER A 46 14.98 11.55 1.20
N ARG A 47 13.85 10.98 0.79
CA ARG A 47 13.31 11.27 -0.54
C ARG A 47 13.02 12.75 -0.55
N ASP A 48 13.87 13.50 -1.23
CA ASP A 48 13.63 14.92 -1.46
C ASP A 48 12.34 15.02 -2.28
N ILE A 49 11.42 15.89 -1.89
CA ILE A 49 10.14 16.08 -2.58
C ILE A 49 10.41 16.42 -4.06
N GLY A 50 11.50 17.16 -4.32
CA GLY A 50 11.98 17.44 -5.68
C GLY A 50 12.41 16.20 -6.46
N GLN A 51 13.06 15.21 -5.82
CA GLN A 51 13.42 13.94 -6.49
C GLN A 51 12.20 13.06 -6.76
N CYS A 52 11.20 13.10 -5.88
CA CYS A 52 9.92 12.45 -6.12
C CYS A 52 9.18 13.06 -7.33
N LEU A 53 9.16 14.38 -7.47
CA LEU A 53 8.56 15.07 -8.62
C LEU A 53 9.34 14.78 -9.92
N LEU A 54 10.68 14.70 -9.88
CA LEU A 54 11.50 14.39 -11.06
C LEU A 54 11.35 12.94 -11.54
N ALA A 55 11.09 11.99 -10.63
CA ALA A 55 10.78 10.61 -11.00
C ALA A 55 9.47 10.50 -11.80
N GLN A 56 8.49 11.37 -11.55
CA GLN A 56 7.22 11.40 -12.29
C GLN A 56 7.40 11.76 -13.77
N ASN A 57 8.38 12.61 -14.10
CA ASN A 57 8.62 13.06 -15.48
C ASN A 57 9.46 12.07 -16.30
N SER A 58 10.09 11.09 -15.65
CA SER A 58 10.97 10.11 -16.30
C SER A 58 10.24 8.79 -16.58
N GLY A 59 8.96 8.83 -16.97
CA GLY A 59 8.21 7.68 -17.51
C GLY A 59 8.18 6.39 -16.69
N SER A 60 8.65 6.40 -15.44
CA SER A 60 8.85 5.22 -14.62
C SER A 60 8.32 5.46 -13.21
N GLY A 61 7.10 4.98 -13.00
CA GLY A 61 6.57 4.67 -11.67
C GLY A 61 5.96 5.85 -10.94
N SER A 62 4.63 5.79 -10.80
CA SER A 62 3.84 6.48 -9.78
C SER A 62 4.62 6.63 -8.47
N VAL A 63 4.87 7.88 -8.07
CA VAL A 63 5.29 8.19 -6.70
C VAL A 63 4.03 8.26 -5.86
N SER A 64 3.66 7.14 -5.26
CA SER A 64 2.61 7.06 -4.25
C SER A 64 3.06 7.83 -2.99
N VAL A 65 2.63 9.08 -2.87
CA VAL A 65 2.58 9.78 -1.58
C VAL A 65 1.50 9.06 -0.75
N GLY A 66 1.94 8.08 0.04
CA GLY A 66 1.08 7.16 0.78
C GLY A 66 0.86 5.83 0.06
N ASN A 67 1.83 4.91 0.17
CA ASN A 67 1.57 3.50 -0.16
C ASN A 67 0.68 2.87 0.94
N LEU A 68 -0.60 3.24 0.99
CA LEU A 68 -1.60 2.30 1.47
C LEU A 68 -1.68 1.24 0.38
N LYS A 69 -0.99 0.10 0.58
CA LYS A 69 -0.98 -1.01 -0.36
C LYS A 69 -2.43 -1.38 -0.65
N PHE A 70 -2.89 -1.13 -1.87
CA PHE A 70 -4.21 -1.55 -2.28
C PHE A 70 -4.20 -3.05 -2.46
N ASP A 71 -4.97 -3.76 -1.64
CA ASP A 71 -5.20 -5.18 -1.87
C ASP A 71 -6.41 -5.35 -2.80
N THR A 72 -6.12 -5.78 -4.03
CA THR A 72 -7.13 -6.09 -5.04
C THR A 72 -8.10 -7.18 -4.55
N ASN A 73 -7.64 -8.12 -3.72
CA ASN A 73 -8.49 -9.18 -3.20
C ASN A 73 -9.48 -8.62 -2.18
N GLU A 74 -9.02 -7.77 -1.25
CA GLU A 74 -9.89 -7.10 -0.28
C GLU A 74 -10.95 -6.25 -0.98
N TYR A 75 -10.57 -5.52 -2.02
CA TYR A 75 -11.51 -4.78 -2.85
C TYR A 75 -12.57 -5.67 -3.49
N ARG A 76 -12.18 -6.83 -4.05
CA ARG A 76 -13.12 -7.79 -4.65
C ARG A 76 -14.08 -8.36 -3.61
N GLU A 77 -13.59 -8.68 -2.41
CA GLU A 77 -14.43 -9.15 -1.32
C GLU A 77 -15.45 -8.09 -0.89
N LEU A 78 -15.03 -6.85 -0.71
CA LEU A 78 -15.92 -5.73 -0.38
C LEU A 78 -16.98 -5.50 -1.46
N LEU A 79 -16.59 -5.59 -2.74
CA LEU A 79 -17.50 -5.41 -3.86
C LEU A 79 -18.59 -6.50 -3.89
N VAL A 80 -18.19 -7.76 -3.74
CA VAL A 80 -19.12 -8.90 -3.69
C VAL A 80 -20.04 -8.80 -2.47
N ALA A 81 -19.49 -8.47 -1.30
CA ALA A 81 -20.29 -8.28 -0.08
C ALA A 81 -21.32 -7.16 -0.26
N THR A 82 -20.96 -6.06 -0.93
CA THR A 82 -21.88 -4.96 -1.26
C THR A 82 -23.02 -5.43 -2.17
N ILE A 83 -22.70 -6.20 -3.21
CA ILE A 83 -23.71 -6.74 -4.13
C ILE A 83 -24.70 -7.64 -3.40
N VAL A 84 -24.22 -8.53 -2.53
CA VAL A 84 -25.09 -9.43 -1.74
C VAL A 84 -25.93 -8.64 -0.74
N LYS A 85 -25.30 -7.72 0.01
CA LYS A 85 -25.95 -6.94 1.06
C LYS A 85 -27.10 -6.08 0.54
N HIS A 86 -26.99 -5.59 -0.69
CA HIS A 86 -27.96 -4.69 -1.32
C HIS A 86 -28.73 -5.34 -2.47
N GLU A 87 -28.63 -6.66 -2.61
CA GLU A 87 -29.33 -7.44 -3.66
C GLU A 87 -29.16 -6.87 -5.07
N LEU A 88 -27.96 -6.35 -5.36
CA LEU A 88 -27.69 -5.69 -6.63
C LEU A 88 -27.52 -6.71 -7.75
N PRO A 89 -27.90 -6.38 -9.00
CA PRO A 89 -27.59 -7.24 -10.14
C PRO A 89 -26.07 -7.32 -10.33
N PHE A 90 -25.54 -8.48 -10.72
CA PHE A 90 -24.11 -8.63 -11.03
C PHE A 90 -23.60 -7.71 -12.15
N ARG A 91 -24.52 -7.12 -12.95
CA ARG A 91 -24.18 -6.08 -13.94
C ARG A 91 -23.79 -4.75 -13.31
N PHE A 92 -24.04 -4.55 -12.02
CA PHE A 92 -23.69 -3.34 -11.27
C PHE A 92 -22.23 -2.93 -11.47
N VAL A 93 -21.30 -3.88 -11.46
CA VAL A 93 -19.86 -3.64 -11.64
C VAL A 93 -19.48 -3.20 -13.07
N GLU A 94 -20.38 -3.39 -14.02
CA GLU A 94 -20.21 -3.03 -15.44
C GLU A 94 -20.89 -1.70 -15.78
N TYR A 95 -21.64 -1.09 -14.87
CA TYR A 95 -22.27 0.20 -15.10
C TYR A 95 -21.22 1.28 -15.33
N LEU A 96 -21.37 2.07 -16.41
CA LEU A 96 -20.41 3.10 -16.78
C LEU A 96 -20.18 4.12 -15.67
N GLY A 97 -21.25 4.57 -15.01
CA GLY A 97 -21.15 5.50 -13.88
C GLY A 97 -20.36 4.92 -12.71
N VAL A 98 -20.54 3.63 -12.40
CA VAL A 98 -19.78 2.94 -11.34
C VAL A 98 -18.32 2.80 -11.75
N ARG A 99 -18.04 2.45 -13.00
CA ARG A 99 -16.65 2.37 -13.51
C ARG A 99 -15.94 3.71 -13.46
N TYR A 100 -16.59 4.79 -13.90
CA TYR A 100 -16.00 6.13 -13.83
C TYR A 100 -15.77 6.58 -12.38
N LEU A 101 -16.70 6.29 -11.48
CA LEU A 101 -16.53 6.58 -10.06
C LEU A 101 -15.30 5.86 -9.48
N LEU A 102 -15.16 4.56 -9.75
CA LEU A 102 -14.04 3.75 -9.27
C LEU A 102 -12.71 4.20 -9.89
N GLN A 103 -12.70 4.48 -11.19
CA GLN A 103 -11.52 4.97 -11.92
C GLN A 103 -11.06 6.35 -11.40
N TYR A 104 -12.02 7.22 -11.04
CA TYR A 104 -11.74 8.52 -10.43
C TYR A 104 -11.09 8.36 -9.04
N LEU A 105 -11.57 7.40 -8.23
CA LEU A 105 -11.00 7.12 -6.91
C LEU A 105 -9.60 6.51 -6.99
N ARG A 106 -9.38 5.58 -7.92
CA ARG A 106 -8.06 4.98 -8.17
C ARG A 106 -7.94 4.51 -9.62
N PRO A 107 -6.99 5.06 -10.39
CA PRO A 107 -6.83 4.74 -11.81
C PRO A 107 -6.29 3.32 -12.06
N ASP A 108 -5.59 2.75 -11.09
CA ASP A 108 -4.98 1.42 -11.20
C ASP A 108 -5.95 0.27 -10.85
N ILE A 109 -7.23 0.57 -10.56
CA ILE A 109 -8.21 -0.47 -10.25
C ILE A 109 -8.47 -1.33 -11.48
N LEU A 110 -8.23 -2.65 -11.34
CA LEU A 110 -8.60 -3.61 -12.37
C LEU A 110 -10.11 -3.63 -12.55
N THR A 111 -10.53 -3.57 -13.81
CA THR A 111 -11.94 -3.70 -14.17
C THR A 111 -12.43 -5.11 -13.86
N ILE A 112 -13.47 -5.21 -13.03
CA ILE A 112 -14.13 -6.46 -12.70
C ILE A 112 -15.33 -6.66 -13.63
N PHE A 113 -15.53 -7.89 -14.06
CA PHE A 113 -16.64 -8.29 -14.92
C PHE A 113 -17.67 -9.10 -14.14
N ARG A 114 -18.87 -9.22 -14.72
CA ARG A 114 -19.98 -9.99 -14.15
C ARG A 114 -19.57 -11.43 -13.82
N ASN A 115 -18.87 -12.10 -14.73
CA ASN A 115 -18.47 -13.51 -14.54
C ASN A 115 -17.44 -13.67 -13.43
N THR A 116 -16.49 -12.74 -13.35
CA THR A 116 -15.50 -12.69 -12.27
C THR A 116 -16.18 -12.48 -10.92
N THR A 117 -17.14 -11.54 -10.85
CA THR A 117 -17.93 -11.27 -9.65
C THR A 117 -18.73 -12.49 -9.21
N LYS A 118 -19.35 -13.23 -10.15
CA LYS A 118 -20.03 -14.49 -9.84
C LYS A 118 -19.08 -15.54 -9.26
N ALA A 119 -17.90 -15.70 -9.86
CA ALA A 119 -16.90 -16.65 -9.36
C ALA A 119 -16.42 -16.28 -7.95
N ASP A 120 -16.24 -15.00 -7.67
CA ASP A 120 -15.86 -14.51 -6.35
C ASP A 120 -16.98 -14.69 -5.33
N LEU A 121 -18.24 -14.47 -5.72
CA LEU A 121 -19.41 -14.77 -4.89
C LEU A 121 -19.44 -16.24 -4.49
N VAL A 122 -19.24 -17.15 -5.44
CA VAL A 122 -19.23 -18.59 -5.16
C VAL A 122 -18.11 -18.95 -4.18
N LYS A 123 -16.93 -18.36 -4.33
CA LYS A 123 -15.82 -18.54 -3.38
C LYS A 123 -16.19 -18.03 -1.98
N MET A 124 -16.76 -16.83 -1.89
CA MET A 124 -17.21 -16.24 -0.63
C MET A 124 -18.27 -17.12 0.05
N TYR A 125 -19.26 -17.59 -0.71
CA TYR A 125 -20.29 -18.51 -0.24
C TYR A 125 -19.68 -19.80 0.36
N HIS A 126 -18.77 -20.45 -0.36
CA HIS A 126 -18.13 -21.68 0.15
C HIS A 126 -17.29 -21.44 1.40
N ARG A 127 -16.68 -20.26 1.55
CA ARG A 127 -15.94 -19.87 2.75
C ARG A 127 -16.88 -19.70 3.93
N GLU A 128 -17.95 -18.91 3.77
CA GLU A 128 -18.90 -18.65 4.86
C GLU A 128 -19.70 -19.90 5.23
N LYS A 129 -20.11 -20.71 4.24
CA LYS A 129 -20.75 -22.01 4.49
C LYS A 129 -19.87 -22.92 5.36
N ARG A 130 -18.56 -22.97 5.09
CA ARG A 130 -17.61 -23.76 5.89
C ARG A 130 -17.52 -23.23 7.32
N LYS A 131 -17.40 -21.91 7.49
CA LYS A 131 -17.36 -21.28 8.83
C LYS A 131 -18.61 -21.59 9.64
N ILE A 132 -19.80 -21.40 9.04
CA ILE A 132 -21.07 -21.72 9.70
C ILE A 132 -21.13 -23.21 10.06
N LYS A 133 -20.72 -24.11 9.14
CA LYS A 133 -20.66 -25.54 9.42
C LYS A 133 -19.75 -25.87 10.62
N CYS A 134 -18.58 -25.25 10.73
CA CYS A 134 -17.70 -25.45 11.89
C CYS A 134 -18.38 -24.96 13.17
N LEU A 135 -18.95 -23.75 13.16
CA LEU A 135 -19.66 -23.20 14.32
C LEU A 135 -20.83 -24.08 14.78
N LEU A 136 -21.59 -24.66 13.85
CA LEU A 136 -22.68 -25.59 14.14
C LEU A 136 -22.19 -26.96 14.65
N ASN A 137 -20.99 -27.39 14.27
CA ASN A 137 -20.41 -28.64 14.79
C ASN A 137 -19.84 -28.46 16.20
N ASP A 138 -19.31 -27.26 16.50
CA ASP A 138 -18.71 -26.94 17.80
C ASP A 138 -19.77 -26.70 18.89
N SER A 139 -21.03 -26.43 18.50
CA SER A 139 -22.12 -26.23 19.44
C SER A 139 -22.62 -27.56 20.04
N PRO A 140 -22.64 -27.72 21.38
CA PRO A 140 -23.10 -28.94 22.03
C PRO A 140 -24.63 -29.09 22.08
N ASP A 141 -25.37 -28.02 21.80
CA ASP A 141 -26.82 -27.95 21.93
C ASP A 141 -27.58 -28.24 20.62
N ARG A 142 -28.89 -28.49 20.73
CA ARG A 142 -29.76 -28.69 19.56
C ARG A 142 -30.10 -27.34 18.93
N ILE A 143 -29.86 -27.22 17.62
CA ILE A 143 -30.14 -26.01 16.83
C ILE A 143 -31.25 -26.30 15.83
N SER A 144 -32.29 -25.46 15.80
CA SER A 144 -33.32 -25.45 14.76
C SER A 144 -33.09 -24.32 13.78
N LEU A 145 -33.05 -24.63 12.48
CA LEU A 145 -32.93 -23.65 11.41
C LEU A 145 -34.27 -23.54 10.67
N THR A 146 -34.82 -22.33 10.61
CA THR A 146 -36.00 -22.02 9.80
C THR A 146 -35.55 -21.12 8.64
N SER A 147 -35.93 -21.49 7.41
CA SER A 147 -35.76 -20.63 6.25
C SER A 147 -37.14 -20.20 5.81
N ASP A 148 -37.36 -18.89 5.79
CA ASP A 148 -38.54 -18.33 5.15
C ASP A 148 -38.34 -18.45 3.63
N LEU A 149 -39.26 -19.14 2.97
CA LEU A 149 -39.34 -19.20 1.53
C LEU A 149 -40.24 -18.04 1.10
N CYS A 150 -39.65 -17.04 0.48
CA CYS A 150 -40.37 -16.03 -0.29
C CYS A 150 -40.71 -16.55 -1.68
#